data_AF-A0A419YLB1-F1
#
_entry.id   AF-A0A419YLB1-F1
#
_cell.length_a   1.000
_cell.length_b   1.000
_cell.length_c   1.000
_cell.angle_alpha   90.00
_cell.angle_beta   90.00
_cell.angle_gamma   90.00
#
_symmetry.space_group_name_H-M   'P 1'
#
loop_
_entity.id
_entity.type
_entity.pdbx_description
1 polymer ?
#
loop_
_entity_poly.entity_id
_entity_poly.type
_entity_poly.pdbx_seq_one_letter_code
_entity_poly.pdbx_strand_id
1 'polypeptide(L)'
;MTVIEHLPPAPTAGGHHPLRRLLRLRPEVEVTAQGGDVELAHPWGRQRVHALGERTVAALLDLTRTDADLDVLVLDQVRLLKLLERFPYLVTTTVADQLGTPLATAVPIARAAALPGFARPTGPLVLSRFAYLRRLPEGNGESCVLESPMAPFRLTLHQASAGAFVAALSTSRTAAEAALLAGMSTGEGEALAGLLAGGGFLDAGSGAEAPLWDFHDLLFHSRSRPGRHDYPTGGVFAHQDVRQLPAVSTAGAREEGEGIDLPVPDWDTVVARDPALSEVLEGRRSVRSYADTPVTVEQLAELLYRVARVRRVIPGDPADPHGYDGVERPYPAGGATGELEVYLSVVKCVGLEPGVYRYDAAAHRLRPRPFQHPGEEAAFSELVTAAWRATACTVDPQVLLTVTSRFGRLSWKYSQIAYALTLKHVGVLYQTLYLVATAMGLAPCGLGSGDTDAAARALGLDWTAESSVGEFLIGSRPAGVPRTAHGFADVVEAARAGTGFGENFS
;
A
#
# COMPACT_ATOMS: atom_id res chain seq x y z
N MET A 1 23.30 36.04 -3.16
CA MET A 1 23.49 36.70 -1.85
C MET A 1 23.05 35.72 -0.80
N THR A 2 24.02 35.14 -0.12
CA THR A 2 23.89 33.94 0.73
C THR A 2 23.35 34.33 2.09
N VAL A 3 22.30 33.64 2.53
CA VAL A 3 21.69 33.72 3.88
C VAL A 3 22.63 33.06 4.91
N ILE A 4 23.86 33.56 5.02
CA ILE A 4 24.88 33.07 5.96
C ILE A 4 25.24 34.15 6.99
N GLU A 5 24.93 35.42 6.73
CA GLU A 5 25.40 36.55 7.56
C GLU A 5 24.54 36.88 8.79
N HIS A 6 23.42 36.17 9.04
CA HIS A 6 22.52 36.47 10.17
C HIS A 6 22.26 35.27 11.11
N LEU A 7 23.14 34.27 11.13
CA LEU A 7 23.07 33.22 12.15
C LEU A 7 23.53 33.77 13.52
N PRO A 8 22.84 33.46 14.62
CA PRO A 8 23.30 33.80 15.97
C PRO A 8 24.69 33.20 16.22
N PRO A 9 25.53 33.83 17.06
CA PRO A 9 26.85 33.31 17.36
C PRO A 9 26.74 31.89 17.94
N ALA A 10 27.61 31.00 17.46
CA ALA A 10 27.71 29.64 17.98
C ALA A 10 27.83 29.69 19.52
N PRO A 11 27.05 28.89 20.27
CA PRO A 11 27.23 28.82 21.71
C PRO A 11 28.67 28.45 22.01
N THR A 12 29.29 29.25 22.88
CA THR A 12 30.68 29.10 23.33
C THR A 12 31.02 27.65 23.66
N ALA A 13 32.19 27.19 23.22
CA ALA A 13 32.72 25.85 23.45
C ALA A 13 32.91 25.56 24.95
N GLY A 14 31.83 25.16 25.62
CA GLY A 14 31.84 24.49 26.91
C GLY A 14 32.17 23.01 26.71
N GLY A 15 32.96 22.43 27.63
CA GLY A 15 33.56 21.11 27.50
C GLY A 15 32.63 19.99 27.02
N HIS A 16 33.21 19.04 26.27
CA HIS A 16 32.55 17.81 25.85
C HIS A 16 32.11 16.98 27.08
N HIS A 17 30.93 17.24 27.63
CA HIS A 17 30.31 16.31 28.58
C HIS A 17 29.45 15.29 27.80
N PRO A 18 29.51 13.99 28.16
CA PRO A 18 28.96 12.92 27.35
C PRO A 18 27.43 12.95 27.34
N LEU A 19 26.84 12.80 26.14
CA LEU A 19 25.41 12.55 25.97
C LEU A 19 25.02 11.20 26.56
N ARG A 20 23.79 11.11 27.06
CA ARG A 20 23.28 9.91 27.73
C ARG A 20 22.60 8.99 26.74
N ARG A 21 22.81 7.69 26.92
CA ARG A 21 22.15 6.63 26.14
C ARG A 21 21.23 5.87 27.06
N LEU A 22 19.94 6.04 26.86
CA LEU A 22 18.93 5.44 27.72
C LEU A 22 18.31 4.25 27.01
N LEU A 23 18.30 3.11 27.67
CA LEU A 23 17.67 1.87 27.20
C LEU A 23 16.37 1.65 27.95
N ARG A 24 15.36 1.16 27.23
CA ARG A 24 14.08 0.73 27.80
C ARG A 24 13.53 -0.45 27.01
N LEU A 25 12.76 -1.32 27.66
CA LEU A 25 11.96 -2.29 26.91
C LEU A 25 10.83 -1.58 26.17
N ARG A 26 10.53 -2.08 24.97
CA ARG A 26 9.37 -1.65 24.21
C ARG A 26 8.09 -1.74 25.06
N PRO A 27 7.15 -0.78 24.93
CA PRO A 27 5.90 -0.79 25.70
C PRO A 27 5.07 -2.07 25.55
N GLU A 28 5.16 -2.73 24.39
CA GLU A 28 4.42 -3.96 24.09
C GLU A 28 5.09 -5.24 24.60
N VAL A 29 6.20 -5.11 25.35
CA VAL A 29 6.92 -6.25 25.94
C VAL A 29 6.41 -6.47 27.36
N GLU A 30 5.72 -7.59 27.55
CA GLU A 30 5.28 -8.05 28.86
C GLU A 30 6.32 -9.02 29.45
N VAL A 31 6.68 -8.80 30.71
CA VAL A 31 7.67 -9.62 31.43
C VAL A 31 6.98 -10.30 32.60
N THR A 32 6.88 -11.62 32.56
CA THR A 32 6.38 -12.43 33.67
C THR A 32 7.54 -13.17 34.32
N ALA A 33 7.74 -12.97 35.62
CA ALA A 33 8.87 -13.54 36.36
C ALA A 33 8.44 -14.66 37.31
N GLN A 34 9.25 -15.71 37.42
CA GLN A 34 9.11 -16.78 38.43
C GLN A 34 10.50 -17.15 38.97
N GLY A 35 10.87 -16.56 40.12
CA GLY A 35 12.20 -16.72 40.69
C GLY A 35 13.29 -16.15 39.77
N GLY A 36 14.25 -16.99 39.38
CA GLY A 36 15.33 -16.62 38.46
C GLY A 36 14.99 -16.70 36.97
N ASP A 37 13.76 -17.08 36.62
CA ASP A 37 13.30 -17.30 35.25
C ASP A 37 12.31 -16.21 34.81
N VAL A 38 12.28 -15.91 33.50
CA VAL A 38 11.35 -14.95 32.91
C VAL A 38 10.73 -15.48 31.62
N GLU A 39 9.47 -15.12 31.40
CA GLU A 39 8.79 -15.21 30.11
C GLU A 39 8.58 -13.80 29.56
N LEU A 40 9.05 -13.58 28.33
CA LEU A 40 8.89 -12.35 27.57
C LEU A 40 7.81 -12.58 26.51
N ALA A 41 6.68 -11.90 26.62
CA ALA A 41 5.66 -11.85 25.58
C ALA A 41 5.77 -10.53 24.82
N HIS A 42 5.74 -10.58 23.49
CA HIS A 42 5.95 -9.42 22.62
C HIS A 42 5.24 -9.61 21.26
N PRO A 43 5.14 -8.58 20.39
CA PRO A 43 4.37 -8.65 19.14
C PRO A 43 4.78 -9.74 18.14
N TRP A 44 5.95 -10.35 18.32
CA TRP A 44 6.51 -11.37 17.41
C TRP A 44 6.62 -12.75 18.05
N GLY A 45 6.09 -12.95 19.26
CA GLY A 45 6.06 -14.25 19.91
C GLY A 45 6.27 -14.20 21.42
N ARG A 46 6.66 -15.35 21.97
CA ARG A 46 7.02 -15.50 23.37
C ARG A 46 8.37 -16.18 23.49
N GLN A 47 9.16 -15.75 24.47
CA GLN A 47 10.47 -16.32 24.75
C GLN A 47 10.62 -16.55 26.25
N ARG A 48 10.95 -17.79 26.62
CA ARG A 48 11.34 -18.13 27.98
C ARG A 48 12.86 -18.07 28.14
N VAL A 49 13.31 -17.50 29.24
CA VAL A 49 14.71 -17.38 29.62
C VAL A 49 14.87 -17.91 31.03
N HIS A 50 15.74 -18.91 31.17
CA HIS A 50 15.99 -19.60 32.44
C HIS A 50 17.28 -19.11 33.10
N ALA A 51 17.35 -19.23 34.43
CA ALA A 51 18.53 -19.02 35.25
C ALA A 51 19.17 -17.62 35.07
N LEU A 52 18.36 -16.58 34.87
CA LEU A 52 18.82 -15.20 34.74
C LEU A 52 19.32 -14.65 36.09
N GLY A 53 18.68 -15.09 37.17
CA GLY A 53 18.96 -14.70 38.56
C GLY A 53 18.15 -13.48 38.99
N GLU A 54 17.69 -13.48 40.24
CA GLU A 54 16.70 -12.52 40.76
C GLU A 54 17.10 -11.05 40.57
N ARG A 55 18.38 -10.72 40.72
CA ARG A 55 18.89 -9.35 40.50
C ARG A 55 18.67 -8.87 39.06
N THR A 56 18.98 -9.72 38.08
CA THR A 56 18.83 -9.39 36.67
C THR A 56 17.35 -9.40 36.26
N VAL A 57 16.54 -10.27 36.85
CA VAL A 57 15.08 -10.25 36.69
C VAL A 57 14.48 -8.94 37.19
N ALA A 58 14.88 -8.47 38.39
CA ALA A 58 14.41 -7.21 38.93
C ALA A 58 14.81 -6.02 38.04
N ALA A 59 16.05 -5.99 37.54
CA ALA A 59 16.51 -4.95 36.63
C ALA A 59 15.77 -4.98 35.27
N LEU A 60 15.46 -6.17 34.75
CA LEU A 60 14.66 -6.33 33.53
C LEU A 60 13.21 -5.85 33.72
N LEU A 61 12.60 -6.14 34.87
CA LEU A 61 11.28 -5.62 35.23
C LEU A 61 11.31 -4.10 35.33
N ASP A 62 12.38 -3.51 35.87
CA ASP A 62 12.49 -2.06 35.96
C ASP A 62 12.54 -1.40 34.58
N LEU A 63 13.27 -2.00 33.63
CA LEU A 63 13.33 -1.55 32.22
C LEU A 63 11.97 -1.51 31.50
N THR A 64 10.91 -2.12 32.02
CA THR A 64 9.55 -1.97 31.47
C THR A 64 8.96 -0.59 31.80
N ARG A 65 9.41 0.04 32.88
CA ARG A 65 8.84 1.27 33.46
C ARG A 65 9.76 2.47 33.34
N THR A 66 11.05 2.26 33.48
CA THR A 66 12.06 3.33 33.61
C THR A 66 13.16 3.16 32.57
N ASP A 67 13.68 4.31 32.15
CA ASP A 67 14.87 4.39 31.31
C ASP A 67 16.12 4.08 32.14
N ALA A 68 16.99 3.19 31.64
CA ALA A 68 18.27 2.88 32.27
C ALA A 68 19.43 3.41 31.42
N ASP A 69 20.39 4.04 32.08
CA ASP A 69 21.59 4.54 31.42
C ASP A 69 22.53 3.38 31.03
N LEU A 70 22.84 3.26 29.74
CA LEU A 70 23.70 2.21 29.22
C LEU A 70 25.08 2.23 29.90
N ASP A 71 25.63 3.42 30.16
CA ASP A 71 26.97 3.53 30.75
C ASP A 71 26.97 3.03 32.21
N VAL A 72 25.82 3.10 32.91
CA VAL A 72 25.62 2.51 34.24
C VAL A 72 25.42 1.00 34.14
N LEU A 73 24.61 0.53 33.18
CA LEU A 73 24.35 -0.90 32.99
C LEU A 73 25.63 -1.69 32.64
N VAL A 74 26.55 -1.10 31.88
CA VAL A 74 27.82 -1.72 31.51
C VAL A 74 28.68 -2.06 32.73
N LEU A 75 28.59 -1.26 33.78
CA LEU A 75 29.41 -1.43 34.99
C LEU A 75 28.87 -2.53 35.92
N ASP A 76 27.55 -2.72 35.99
CA ASP A 76 26.93 -3.50 37.08
C ASP A 76 25.87 -4.53 36.61
N GLN A 77 25.51 -4.56 35.32
CA GLN A 77 24.41 -5.37 34.78
C GLN A 77 24.79 -6.16 33.51
N VAL A 78 25.99 -6.76 33.49
CA VAL A 78 26.51 -7.50 32.31
C VAL A 78 25.57 -8.62 31.82
N ARG A 79 24.91 -9.35 32.73
CA ARG A 79 23.95 -10.40 32.35
C ARG A 79 22.71 -9.83 31.66
N LEU A 80 22.23 -8.67 32.12
CA LEU A 80 21.12 -7.97 31.49
C LEU A 80 21.51 -7.54 30.07
N LEU A 81 22.69 -6.93 29.90
CA LEU A 81 23.15 -6.49 28.59
C LEU A 81 23.26 -7.64 27.59
N LYS A 82 23.83 -8.78 27.97
CA LYS A 82 23.86 -9.97 27.11
C LYS A 82 22.47 -10.47 26.71
N LEU A 83 21.49 -10.31 27.60
CA LEU A 83 20.10 -10.64 27.28
C LEU A 83 19.52 -9.64 26.26
N LEU A 84 19.74 -8.34 26.47
CA LEU A 84 19.27 -7.28 25.56
C LEU A 84 19.93 -7.41 24.17
N GLU A 85 21.21 -7.76 24.10
CA GLU A 85 21.94 -8.04 22.85
C GLU A 85 21.41 -9.26 22.10
N ARG A 86 20.83 -10.23 22.81
CA ARG A 86 20.17 -11.40 22.19
C ARG A 86 18.80 -11.04 21.61
N PHE A 87 18.14 -10.03 22.16
CA PHE A 87 16.80 -9.57 21.76
C PHE A 87 16.76 -8.07 21.47
N PRO A 88 17.60 -7.55 20.56
CA PRO A 88 17.74 -6.11 20.36
C PRO A 88 16.46 -5.46 19.82
N TYR A 89 15.62 -6.24 19.13
CA TYR A 89 14.31 -5.81 18.63
C TYR A 89 13.26 -5.58 19.74
N LEU A 90 13.58 -5.88 21.00
CA LEU A 90 12.71 -5.60 22.15
C LEU A 90 13.11 -4.32 22.90
N VAL A 91 14.20 -3.66 22.50
CA VAL A 91 14.82 -2.56 23.25
C VAL A 91 14.72 -1.27 22.45
N THR A 92 14.15 -0.23 23.06
CA THR A 92 14.22 1.12 22.54
C THR A 92 15.48 1.81 23.04
N THR A 93 16.11 2.62 22.19
CA THR A 93 17.32 3.37 22.53
C THR A 93 17.07 4.85 22.35
N THR A 94 17.19 5.62 23.43
CA THR A 94 17.04 7.07 23.43
C THR A 94 18.40 7.73 23.55
N VAL A 95 18.66 8.70 22.66
CA VAL A 95 19.74 9.67 22.83
C VAL A 95 19.15 10.86 23.58
N ALA A 96 19.75 11.20 24.71
CA ALA A 96 19.34 12.33 25.53
C ALA A 96 20.51 13.29 25.77
N ASP A 97 20.17 14.55 26.04
CA ASP A 97 21.13 15.53 26.52
C ASP A 97 21.70 15.15 27.90
N GLN A 98 22.59 15.99 28.43
CA GLN A 98 23.24 15.76 29.73
C GLN A 98 22.25 15.77 30.91
N LEU A 99 21.15 16.51 30.78
CA LEU A 99 20.08 16.59 31.78
C LEU A 99 19.12 15.40 31.69
N GLY A 100 19.27 14.54 30.68
CA GLY A 100 18.37 13.43 30.39
C GLY A 100 17.16 13.83 29.56
N THR A 101 17.14 15.02 28.97
CA THR A 101 16.09 15.43 28.04
C THR A 101 16.25 14.64 26.74
N PRO A 102 15.23 13.90 26.29
CA PRO A 102 15.34 13.08 25.09
C PRO A 102 15.43 13.95 23.84
N LEU A 103 16.37 13.62 22.95
CA LEU A 103 16.48 14.20 21.60
C LEU A 103 15.70 13.34 20.60
N ALA A 104 16.00 12.05 20.58
CA ALA A 104 15.36 11.07 19.73
C ALA A 104 15.38 9.67 20.34
N THR A 105 14.34 8.88 20.07
CA THR A 105 14.24 7.46 20.49
C THR A 105 14.12 6.57 19.26
N ALA A 106 15.05 5.63 19.11
CA ALA A 106 14.93 4.54 18.15
C ALA A 106 14.04 3.43 18.71
N VAL A 107 12.92 3.19 18.04
CA VAL A 107 11.97 2.13 18.33
C VAL A 107 12.12 1.02 17.28
N PRO A 108 12.50 -0.21 17.66
CA PRO A 108 12.52 -1.33 16.74
C PRO A 108 11.12 -1.63 16.18
N ILE A 109 10.98 -1.71 14.86
CA ILE A 109 9.70 -2.02 14.18
C ILE A 109 9.75 -3.33 13.37
N ALA A 110 10.85 -4.07 13.47
CA ALA A 110 11.05 -5.34 12.79
C ALA A 110 11.92 -6.29 13.63
N ARG A 111 11.75 -7.61 13.47
CA ARG A 111 12.57 -8.61 14.19
C ARG A 111 14.06 -8.56 13.85
N ALA A 112 14.40 -8.08 12.66
CA ALA A 112 15.77 -7.89 12.22
C ALA A 112 16.44 -6.62 12.80
N ALA A 113 15.71 -5.81 13.57
CA ALA A 113 16.22 -4.60 14.17
C ALA A 113 17.35 -4.91 15.16
N ALA A 114 18.53 -4.41 14.85
CA ALA A 114 19.68 -4.35 15.73
C ALA A 114 20.38 -3.03 15.47
N LEU A 115 20.70 -2.30 16.54
CA LEU A 115 21.57 -1.13 16.45
C LEU A 115 22.99 -1.63 16.66
N PRO A 116 23.80 -1.85 15.60
CA PRO A 116 25.24 -1.96 15.80
C PRO A 116 25.65 -0.64 16.48
N GLY A 117 26.45 -0.70 17.54
CA GLY A 117 26.70 0.45 18.42
C GLY A 117 26.97 1.76 17.67
N PHE A 118 26.69 2.90 18.30
CA PHE A 118 26.76 4.24 17.69
C PHE A 118 28.16 4.55 17.12
N ALA A 119 28.40 4.19 15.87
CA ALA A 119 29.53 4.69 15.12
C ALA A 119 29.26 6.18 14.87
N ARG A 120 30.16 7.06 15.31
CA ARG A 120 30.09 8.49 14.98
C ARG A 120 30.56 8.64 13.54
N PRO A 121 29.68 8.95 12.58
CA PRO A 121 30.09 9.08 11.20
C PRO A 121 31.04 10.28 11.07
N THR A 122 32.20 10.08 10.48
CA THR A 122 33.22 11.14 10.29
C THR A 122 33.16 11.79 8.91
N GLY A 123 32.43 11.17 7.96
CA GLY A 123 32.26 11.65 6.60
C GLY A 123 30.97 12.46 6.38
N PRO A 124 30.77 12.96 5.15
CA PRO A 124 29.51 13.58 4.78
C PRO A 124 28.36 12.56 4.84
N LEU A 125 27.21 13.05 5.27
CA LEU A 125 25.99 12.31 5.50
C LEU A 125 24.92 12.81 4.57
N VAL A 126 24.15 11.88 4.02
CA VAL A 126 22.97 12.15 3.20
C VAL A 126 21.84 11.29 3.76
N LEU A 127 20.71 11.92 4.04
CA LEU A 127 19.50 11.21 4.42
C LEU A 127 19.05 10.31 3.27
N SER A 128 18.65 9.08 3.58
CA SER A 128 18.19 8.16 2.55
C SER A 128 16.98 8.73 1.82
N ARG A 129 16.96 8.60 0.49
CA ARG A 129 15.82 9.04 -0.35
C ARG A 129 14.49 8.36 0.01
N PHE A 130 14.53 7.27 0.78
CA PHE A 130 13.35 6.55 1.26
C PHE A 130 12.91 6.96 2.67
N ALA A 131 13.69 7.78 3.37
CA ALA A 131 13.33 8.27 4.68
C ALA A 131 12.30 9.40 4.57
N TYR A 132 11.31 9.41 5.46
CA TYR A 132 10.26 10.42 5.49
C TYR A 132 9.87 10.75 6.93
N LEU A 133 9.54 12.03 7.16
CA LEU A 133 8.97 12.51 8.41
C LEU A 133 7.44 12.47 8.34
N ARG A 134 6.79 12.05 9.41
CA ARG A 134 5.33 12.19 9.55
C ARG A 134 4.90 12.29 11.00
N ARG A 135 3.64 12.70 11.20
CA ARG A 135 2.96 12.63 12.50
C ARG A 135 2.35 11.24 12.71
N LEU A 136 2.49 10.68 13.92
CA LEU A 136 1.70 9.53 14.34
C LEU A 136 0.33 9.99 14.89
N PRO A 137 -0.80 9.34 14.52
CA PRO A 137 -2.08 9.55 15.19
C PRO A 137 -2.02 9.20 16.68
N GLU A 138 -2.93 9.79 17.48
CA GLU A 138 -2.90 9.81 18.96
C GLU A 138 -2.73 8.45 19.66
N GLY A 139 -2.05 8.50 20.81
CA GLY A 139 -1.77 7.37 21.71
C GLY A 139 -0.53 7.57 22.59
N ASN A 140 0.46 8.34 22.10
CA ASN A 140 1.72 8.66 22.81
C ASN A 140 2.14 10.15 22.67
N GLY A 141 1.18 11.06 22.49
CA GLY A 141 1.43 12.47 22.14
C GLY A 141 1.67 12.68 20.65
N GLU A 142 1.46 13.91 20.16
CA GLU A 142 1.73 14.31 18.77
C GLU A 142 3.24 14.20 18.47
N SER A 143 3.69 12.99 18.17
CA SER A 143 5.10 12.70 17.94
C SER A 143 5.43 12.83 16.45
N CYS A 144 6.42 13.66 16.15
CA CYS A 144 7.08 13.66 14.84
C CYS A 144 7.98 12.42 14.77
N VAL A 145 7.81 11.59 13.75
CA VAL A 145 8.62 10.38 13.57
C VAL A 145 9.33 10.37 12.23
N LEU A 146 10.54 9.82 12.22
CA LEU A 146 11.28 9.44 11.02
C LEU A 146 11.13 7.94 10.78
N GLU A 147 10.71 7.59 9.56
CA GLU A 147 10.58 6.20 9.12
C GLU A 147 11.23 6.03 7.75
N SER A 148 11.56 4.79 7.40
CA SER A 148 11.98 4.40 6.06
C SER A 148 11.51 2.96 5.81
N PRO A 149 11.04 2.60 4.61
CA PRO A 149 10.74 1.22 4.27
C PRO A 149 11.99 0.32 4.30
N MET A 150 13.19 0.91 4.27
CA MET A 150 14.46 0.18 4.36
C MET A 150 14.93 -0.01 5.81
N ALA A 151 14.61 0.92 6.70
CA ALA A 151 15.05 0.92 8.09
C ALA A 151 14.21 -0.03 8.97
N PRO A 152 14.83 -0.86 9.83
CA PRO A 152 14.11 -1.70 10.78
C PRO A 152 13.69 -0.94 12.06
N PHE A 153 13.82 0.39 12.06
CA PHE A 153 13.50 1.28 13.17
C PHE A 153 12.51 2.38 12.75
N ARG A 154 11.78 2.90 13.73
CA ARG A 154 11.11 4.21 13.70
C ARG A 154 11.83 5.10 14.70
N LEU A 155 12.23 6.31 14.30
CA LEU A 155 12.76 7.29 15.27
C LEU A 155 11.64 8.24 15.70
N THR A 156 11.37 8.32 16.99
CA THR A 156 10.58 9.40 17.58
C THR A 156 11.49 10.60 17.81
N LEU A 157 11.16 11.76 17.25
CA LEU A 157 11.91 13.00 17.41
C LEU A 157 11.21 13.84 18.47
N HIS A 158 11.86 14.02 19.62
CA HIS A 158 11.27 14.67 20.79
C HIS A 158 11.43 16.18 20.79
N GLN A 159 12.30 16.71 19.92
CA GLN A 159 12.58 18.14 19.80
C GLN A 159 12.50 18.59 18.34
N ALA A 160 12.04 19.83 18.12
CA ALA A 160 12.00 20.43 16.79
C ALA A 160 13.40 20.53 16.15
N SER A 161 14.43 20.75 16.96
CA SER A 161 15.85 20.75 16.55
C SER A 161 16.26 19.41 15.95
N ALA A 162 15.83 18.28 16.50
CA ALA A 162 16.11 16.96 15.93
C ALA A 162 15.43 16.78 14.55
N GLY A 163 14.22 17.31 14.37
CA GLY A 163 13.56 17.37 13.06
C GLY A 163 14.31 18.26 12.06
N ALA A 164 14.76 19.44 12.50
CA ALA A 164 15.57 20.34 11.69
C ALA A 164 16.91 19.72 11.27
N PHE A 165 17.55 18.95 12.17
CA PHE A 165 18.77 18.20 11.87
C PHE A 165 18.55 17.16 10.76
N VAL A 166 17.48 16.37 10.85
CA VAL A 166 17.11 15.40 9.80
C VAL A 166 16.86 16.12 8.47
N ALA A 167 16.13 17.24 8.48
CA ALA A 167 15.89 18.03 7.28
C ALA A 167 17.18 18.60 6.68
N ALA A 168 18.13 19.03 7.52
CA ALA A 168 19.44 19.50 7.10
C ALA A 168 20.28 18.41 6.42
N LEU A 169 19.97 17.13 6.58
CA LEU A 169 20.65 16.04 5.86
C LEU A 169 20.01 15.69 4.50
N SER A 170 19.02 16.45 4.04
CA SER A 170 18.46 16.29 2.67
C SER A 170 19.48 16.61 1.57
N THR A 171 20.62 17.23 1.91
CA THR A 171 21.80 17.30 1.05
C THR A 171 23.03 16.87 1.84
N SER A 172 24.06 16.45 1.11
CA SER A 172 25.34 16.01 1.68
C SER A 172 25.96 17.05 2.62
N ARG A 173 26.08 16.71 3.92
CA ARG A 173 26.64 17.57 4.98
C ARG A 173 27.33 16.74 6.06
N THR A 174 28.30 17.32 6.75
CA THR A 174 28.84 16.75 7.98
C THR A 174 27.82 16.87 9.14
N ALA A 175 27.97 16.04 10.17
CA ALA A 175 27.11 16.12 11.36
C ALA A 175 27.20 17.50 12.05
N ALA A 176 28.39 18.12 12.09
CA ALA A 176 28.59 19.43 12.70
C ALA A 176 27.87 20.56 11.95
N GLU A 177 27.90 20.55 10.61
CA GLU A 177 27.17 21.53 9.80
C GLU A 177 25.66 21.39 9.96
N ALA A 178 25.15 20.15 9.97
CA ALA A 178 23.73 19.89 10.20
C ALA A 178 23.29 20.32 11.61
N ALA A 179 24.14 20.11 12.62
CA ALA A 179 23.89 20.56 14.00
C ALA A 179 23.77 22.09 14.07
N LEU A 180 24.72 22.80 13.45
CA LEU A 180 24.71 24.26 13.40
C LEU A 180 23.42 24.81 12.78
N LEU A 181 22.99 24.24 11.66
CA LEU A 181 21.75 24.64 10.98
C LEU A 181 20.49 24.32 11.80
N ALA A 182 20.53 23.27 12.61
CA ALA A 182 19.44 22.86 13.48
C ALA A 182 19.41 23.59 14.83
N GLY A 183 20.39 24.46 15.11
CA GLY A 183 20.53 25.12 16.42
C GLY A 183 20.92 24.16 17.55
N MET A 184 21.62 23.05 17.21
CA MET A 184 22.08 22.03 18.14
C MET A 184 23.58 22.19 18.41
N SER A 185 24.05 21.69 19.55
CA SER A 185 25.48 21.52 19.78
C SER A 185 26.05 20.44 18.85
N THR A 186 27.36 20.53 18.56
CA THR A 186 28.06 19.52 17.75
C THR A 186 27.91 18.12 18.34
N GLY A 187 27.96 17.98 19.67
CA GLY A 187 27.79 16.70 20.34
C GLY A 187 26.42 16.07 20.09
N GLU A 188 25.35 16.86 20.21
CA GLU A 188 23.98 16.39 19.95
C GLU A 188 23.80 15.97 18.50
N GLY A 189 24.36 16.74 17.57
CA GLY A 189 24.37 16.39 16.14
C GLY A 189 25.14 15.11 15.84
N GLU A 190 26.32 14.91 16.43
CA GLU A 190 27.09 13.66 16.27
C GLU A 190 26.34 12.44 16.80
N ALA A 191 25.66 12.56 17.94
CA ALA A 191 24.90 11.45 18.51
C ALA A 191 23.64 11.13 17.69
N LEU A 192 22.94 12.17 17.21
CA LEU A 192 21.79 11.97 16.32
C LEU A 192 22.22 11.38 14.98
N ALA A 193 23.35 11.82 14.42
CA ALA A 193 23.96 11.21 13.23
C ALA A 193 24.30 9.73 13.45
N GLY A 194 24.86 9.38 14.61
CA GLY A 194 25.12 7.98 14.99
C GLY A 194 23.84 7.14 15.08
N LEU A 195 22.75 7.71 15.61
CA LEU A 195 21.45 7.04 15.66
C LEU A 195 20.88 6.80 14.26
N LEU A 196 20.96 7.81 13.39
CA LEU A 196 20.49 7.72 12.01
C LEU A 196 21.29 6.67 11.21
N ALA A 197 22.62 6.67 11.37
CA ALA A 197 23.50 5.70 10.73
C ALA A 197 23.21 4.27 11.21
N GLY A 198 23.19 4.04 12.53
CA GLY A 198 22.91 2.72 13.11
C GLY A 198 21.49 2.22 12.81
N GLY A 199 20.52 3.14 12.68
CA GLY A 199 19.14 2.84 12.33
C GLY A 199 18.89 2.59 10.84
N GLY A 200 19.87 2.85 9.97
CA GLY A 200 19.74 2.66 8.52
C GLY A 200 18.96 3.78 7.81
N PHE A 201 19.04 5.01 8.30
CA PHE A 201 18.37 6.18 7.72
C PHE A 201 19.26 7.01 6.79
N LEU A 202 20.55 6.71 6.71
CA LEU A 202 21.50 7.40 5.84
C LEU A 202 21.84 6.52 4.64
N ASP A 203 22.07 7.13 3.48
CA ASP A 203 22.54 6.39 2.32
C ASP A 203 23.98 5.90 2.54
N ALA A 204 24.24 4.65 2.13
CA ALA A 204 25.61 4.16 2.06
C ALA A 204 26.36 5.01 1.03
N GLY A 205 27.55 5.51 1.38
CA GLY A 205 28.37 6.35 0.50
C GLY A 205 28.56 5.75 -0.90
N SER A 206 28.93 6.60 -1.86
CA SER A 206 29.06 6.28 -3.29
C SER A 206 29.71 4.90 -3.54
N GLY A 207 28.95 3.93 -4.05
CA GLY A 207 29.48 2.61 -4.41
C GLY A 207 28.47 1.45 -4.38
N ALA A 208 27.36 1.56 -3.63
CA ALA A 208 26.28 0.59 -3.68
C ALA A 208 25.31 0.94 -4.83
N GLU A 209 24.95 -0.03 -5.67
CA GLU A 209 23.86 0.16 -6.64
C GLU A 209 22.57 0.44 -5.88
N ALA A 210 21.99 1.62 -6.13
CA ALA A 210 20.72 1.99 -5.52
C ALA A 210 19.62 1.07 -6.07
N PRO A 211 18.74 0.55 -5.20
CA PRO A 211 17.70 -0.37 -5.64
C PRO A 211 16.69 0.37 -6.54
N LEU A 212 16.24 -0.28 -7.62
CA LEU A 212 15.36 0.28 -8.65
C LEU A 212 13.90 0.41 -8.17
N TRP A 213 13.67 1.18 -7.10
CA TRP A 213 12.36 1.48 -6.56
C TRP A 213 12.08 2.98 -6.55
N ASP A 214 10.86 3.33 -6.94
CA ASP A 214 10.26 4.60 -6.59
C ASP A 214 9.89 4.62 -5.10
N PHE A 215 9.90 5.82 -4.50
CA PHE A 215 9.62 6.01 -3.09
C PHE A 215 8.29 5.38 -2.63
N HIS A 216 7.22 5.69 -3.37
CA HIS A 216 5.85 5.30 -2.99
C HIS A 216 5.62 3.79 -3.16
N ASP A 217 6.23 3.17 -4.16
CA ASP A 217 6.14 1.72 -4.40
C ASP A 217 6.80 0.92 -3.28
N LEU A 218 8.03 1.29 -2.89
CA LEU A 218 8.72 0.59 -1.82
C LEU A 218 8.04 0.83 -0.47
N LEU A 219 7.54 2.05 -0.23
CA LEU A 219 6.74 2.35 0.95
C LEU A 219 5.49 1.46 0.98
N PHE A 220 4.69 1.45 -0.09
CA PHE A 220 3.49 0.63 -0.18
C PHE A 220 3.77 -0.87 -0.02
N HIS A 221 4.81 -1.39 -0.69
CA HIS A 221 5.24 -2.78 -0.55
C HIS A 221 5.58 -3.11 0.90
N SER A 222 6.41 -2.28 1.53
CA SER A 222 6.87 -2.51 2.91
C SER A 222 5.74 -2.40 3.94
N ARG A 223 4.70 -1.60 3.69
CA ARG A 223 3.57 -1.39 4.60
C ARG A 223 2.44 -2.40 4.38
N SER A 224 2.25 -2.90 3.17
CA SER A 224 1.21 -3.90 2.87
C SER A 224 1.64 -5.35 3.17
N ARG A 225 2.84 -5.55 3.71
CA ARG A 225 3.42 -6.86 4.01
C ARG A 225 4.06 -6.87 5.41
N PRO A 226 3.81 -7.91 6.23
CA PRO A 226 4.44 -8.00 7.53
C PRO A 226 5.96 -8.16 7.40
N GLY A 227 6.68 -7.74 8.43
CA GLY A 227 8.13 -8.00 8.60
C GLY A 227 9.01 -6.76 8.61
N ARG A 228 8.59 -5.65 8.00
CA ARG A 228 9.30 -4.36 8.00
C ARG A 228 8.59 -3.25 8.79
N HIS A 229 7.54 -3.61 9.52
CA HIS A 229 6.77 -2.70 10.36
C HIS A 229 6.03 -3.46 11.46
N ASP A 230 5.53 -2.70 12.42
CA ASP A 230 4.80 -3.19 13.60
C ASP A 230 3.34 -2.68 13.68
N TYR A 231 2.85 -1.97 12.66
CA TYR A 231 1.43 -1.59 12.59
C TYR A 231 0.49 -2.81 12.56
N PRO A 232 -0.73 -2.70 13.15
CA PRO A 232 -1.77 -3.70 13.01
C PRO A 232 -2.03 -4.02 11.53
N THR A 233 -2.04 -5.30 11.16
CA THR A 233 -2.10 -5.74 9.76
C THR A 233 -3.17 -6.80 9.58
N GLY A 234 -3.93 -6.71 8.49
CA GLY A 234 -4.96 -7.70 8.17
C GLY A 234 -6.35 -7.30 8.67
N GLY A 235 -7.23 -8.30 8.84
CA GLY A 235 -8.62 -8.11 9.24
C GLY A 235 -8.78 -7.80 10.72
N VAL A 236 -8.30 -6.62 11.13
CA VAL A 236 -8.27 -6.15 12.53
C VAL A 236 -9.51 -5.33 12.91
N PHE A 237 -10.48 -5.20 11.99
CA PHE A 237 -11.68 -4.38 12.18
C PHE A 237 -11.34 -2.94 12.54
N ALA A 238 -10.41 -2.36 11.76
CA ALA A 238 -9.73 -1.08 12.01
C ALA A 238 -10.68 0.10 12.31
N HIS A 239 -11.90 0.08 11.79
CA HIS A 239 -12.91 1.12 12.01
C HIS A 239 -14.29 0.53 12.32
N GLN A 240 -14.37 -0.40 13.28
CA GLN A 240 -15.63 -1.06 13.68
C GLN A 240 -16.74 -0.09 14.13
N ASP A 241 -16.38 1.09 14.65
CA ASP A 241 -17.34 2.09 15.15
C ASP A 241 -17.95 2.95 14.03
N VAL A 242 -17.44 2.84 12.80
CA VAL A 242 -17.94 3.58 11.64
C VAL A 242 -19.08 2.81 10.99
N ARG A 243 -20.18 3.51 10.67
CA ARG A 243 -21.30 2.92 9.92
C ARG A 243 -20.80 2.32 8.61
N GLN A 244 -21.02 1.02 8.45
CA GLN A 244 -20.60 0.30 7.25
C GLN A 244 -21.45 0.71 6.04
N LEU A 245 -20.78 0.79 4.88
CA LEU A 245 -21.45 0.96 3.59
C LEU A 245 -22.23 -0.33 3.22
N PRO A 246 -23.39 -0.21 2.55
CA PRO A 246 -24.19 -1.38 2.16
C PRO A 246 -23.45 -2.28 1.17
N ALA A 247 -23.79 -3.57 1.20
CA ALA A 247 -23.14 -4.60 0.41
C ALA A 247 -23.31 -4.40 -1.09
N VAL A 248 -24.52 -4.12 -1.49
CA VAL A 248 -24.86 -3.68 -2.84
C VAL A 248 -25.00 -2.16 -2.81
N SER A 249 -24.37 -1.49 -3.78
CA SER A 249 -24.58 -0.05 -3.95
C SER A 249 -26.02 0.21 -4.38
N THR A 250 -26.73 1.09 -3.68
CA THR A 250 -28.09 1.50 -4.08
C THR A 250 -28.01 2.60 -5.13
N ALA A 251 -29.12 2.86 -5.84
CA ALA A 251 -29.24 4.11 -6.59
C ALA A 251 -29.01 5.29 -5.63
N GLY A 252 -28.10 6.18 -6.00
CA GLY A 252 -27.73 7.36 -5.21
C GLY A 252 -28.11 8.65 -5.92
N ALA A 253 -27.87 9.80 -5.27
CA ALA A 253 -28.16 11.12 -5.83
C ALA A 253 -27.44 11.45 -7.15
N ARG A 254 -26.46 10.63 -7.55
CA ARG A 254 -25.64 10.78 -8.77
C ARG A 254 -26.29 10.18 -10.02
N GLU A 255 -27.37 9.43 -9.85
CA GLU A 255 -28.04 8.69 -10.92
C GLU A 255 -29.47 9.20 -11.08
N GLU A 256 -29.92 9.37 -12.33
CA GLU A 256 -31.28 9.81 -12.64
C GLU A 256 -32.01 8.78 -13.50
N GLY A 257 -33.34 8.71 -13.34
CA GLY A 257 -34.23 7.87 -14.16
C GLY A 257 -34.35 6.40 -13.72
N GLU A 258 -35.21 5.66 -14.41
CA GLU A 258 -35.59 4.27 -14.05
C GLU A 258 -34.46 3.24 -14.23
N GLY A 259 -33.37 3.62 -14.92
CA GLY A 259 -32.30 2.73 -15.35
C GLY A 259 -32.68 1.94 -16.61
N ILE A 260 -31.69 1.39 -17.30
CA ILE A 260 -31.86 0.58 -18.52
C ILE A 260 -31.70 -0.88 -18.13
N ASP A 261 -32.78 -1.67 -18.27
CA ASP A 261 -32.75 -3.12 -18.08
C ASP A 261 -31.85 -3.77 -19.13
N LEU A 262 -30.93 -4.63 -18.68
CA LEU A 262 -30.05 -5.40 -19.55
C LEU A 262 -30.62 -6.81 -19.77
N PRO A 263 -30.55 -7.37 -20.99
CA PRO A 263 -30.99 -8.73 -21.25
C PRO A 263 -30.12 -9.73 -20.48
N VAL A 264 -30.78 -10.62 -19.73
CA VAL A 264 -30.14 -11.75 -19.06
C VAL A 264 -29.87 -12.85 -20.08
N PRO A 265 -28.62 -13.33 -20.24
CA PRO A 265 -28.32 -14.39 -21.20
C PRO A 265 -28.93 -15.71 -20.76
N ASP A 266 -29.45 -16.48 -21.72
CA ASP A 266 -29.87 -17.86 -21.47
C ASP A 266 -28.63 -18.73 -21.20
N TRP A 267 -28.59 -19.35 -20.01
CA TRP A 267 -27.39 -20.04 -19.55
C TRP A 267 -27.12 -21.33 -20.31
N ASP A 268 -28.16 -22.05 -20.73
CA ASP A 268 -28.00 -23.28 -21.52
C ASP A 268 -27.39 -22.95 -22.89
N THR A 269 -27.85 -21.86 -23.52
CA THR A 269 -27.25 -21.33 -24.75
C THR A 269 -25.79 -20.90 -24.56
N VAL A 270 -25.46 -20.23 -23.45
CA VAL A 270 -24.07 -19.84 -23.13
C VAL A 270 -23.19 -21.08 -22.99
N VAL A 271 -23.61 -22.06 -22.19
CA VAL A 271 -22.84 -23.29 -21.96
C VAL A 271 -22.64 -24.08 -23.26
N ALA A 272 -23.66 -24.15 -24.13
CA ALA A 272 -23.58 -24.89 -25.38
C ALA A 272 -22.61 -24.27 -26.41
N ARG A 273 -22.41 -22.95 -26.40
CA ARG A 273 -21.58 -22.23 -27.40
C ARG A 273 -20.22 -21.78 -26.89
N ASP A 274 -20.00 -21.84 -25.58
CA ASP A 274 -18.75 -21.40 -24.97
C ASP A 274 -17.62 -22.38 -25.30
N PRO A 275 -16.44 -21.89 -25.73
CA PRO A 275 -15.26 -22.72 -25.91
C PRO A 275 -14.74 -23.27 -24.57
N ALA A 276 -13.93 -24.33 -24.64
CA ALA A 276 -13.31 -24.90 -23.45
C ALA A 276 -12.37 -23.88 -22.78
N LEU A 277 -12.26 -23.92 -21.45
CA LEU A 277 -11.41 -23.01 -20.68
C LEU A 277 -9.96 -22.97 -21.20
N SER A 278 -9.40 -24.13 -21.56
CA SER A 278 -8.05 -24.22 -22.12
C SER A 278 -7.92 -23.45 -23.44
N GLU A 279 -8.90 -23.56 -24.34
CA GLU A 279 -8.89 -22.83 -25.62
C GLU A 279 -9.00 -21.32 -25.44
N VAL A 280 -9.75 -20.88 -24.42
CA VAL A 280 -9.87 -19.47 -24.03
C VAL A 280 -8.56 -18.95 -23.45
N LEU A 281 -7.94 -19.70 -22.52
CA LEU A 281 -6.68 -19.32 -21.91
C LEU A 281 -5.57 -19.16 -22.95
N GLU A 282 -5.44 -20.13 -23.86
CA GLU A 282 -4.44 -20.09 -24.92
C GLU A 282 -4.77 -19.06 -26.01
N GLY A 283 -6.06 -18.85 -26.30
CA GLY A 283 -6.53 -17.88 -27.28
C GLY A 283 -6.58 -16.43 -26.79
N ARG A 284 -6.54 -16.20 -25.47
CA ARG A 284 -6.67 -14.86 -24.89
C ARG A 284 -5.55 -13.94 -25.38
N ARG A 285 -5.93 -12.77 -25.87
CA ARG A 285 -5.02 -11.71 -26.32
C ARG A 285 -5.57 -10.35 -25.88
N SER A 286 -4.67 -9.37 -25.73
CA SER A 286 -5.07 -7.96 -25.67
C SER A 286 -5.29 -7.49 -27.09
N VAL A 287 -6.54 -7.25 -27.48
CA VAL A 287 -6.89 -6.86 -28.84
C VAL A 287 -7.05 -5.34 -28.87
N ARG A 288 -6.12 -4.69 -29.56
CA ARG A 288 -5.99 -3.22 -29.66
C ARG A 288 -6.34 -2.71 -31.07
N SER A 289 -7.34 -3.32 -31.67
CA SER A 289 -7.94 -2.91 -32.93
C SER A 289 -9.38 -3.39 -32.92
N TYR A 290 -10.29 -2.59 -33.47
CA TYR A 290 -11.72 -2.88 -33.45
C TYR A 290 -12.31 -3.00 -34.85
N ALA A 291 -13.42 -3.72 -34.97
CA ALA A 291 -14.18 -3.76 -36.21
C ALA A 291 -14.94 -2.44 -36.43
N ASP A 292 -15.33 -2.17 -37.69
CA ASP A 292 -16.09 -0.98 -38.06
C ASP A 292 -17.44 -0.90 -37.36
N THR A 293 -18.12 -2.05 -37.21
CA THR A 293 -19.36 -2.14 -36.42
C THR A 293 -19.00 -2.20 -34.93
N PRO A 294 -19.49 -1.27 -34.09
CA PRO A 294 -19.21 -1.28 -32.67
C PRO A 294 -19.80 -2.48 -31.93
N VAL A 295 -19.35 -2.68 -30.69
CA VAL A 295 -20.02 -3.59 -29.74
C VAL A 295 -21.49 -3.19 -29.55
N THR A 296 -22.33 -4.19 -29.30
CA THR A 296 -23.79 -4.03 -29.08
C THR A 296 -24.11 -4.01 -27.57
N VAL A 297 -25.24 -3.41 -27.20
CA VAL A 297 -25.71 -3.42 -25.79
C VAL A 297 -25.99 -4.84 -25.30
N GLU A 298 -26.43 -5.75 -26.17
CA GLU A 298 -26.64 -7.17 -25.87
C GLU A 298 -25.32 -7.87 -25.52
N GLN A 299 -24.24 -7.58 -26.25
CA GLN A 299 -22.91 -8.09 -25.93
C GLN A 299 -22.37 -7.51 -24.61
N LEU A 300 -22.60 -6.23 -24.33
CA LEU A 300 -22.20 -5.63 -23.06
C LEU A 300 -23.00 -6.23 -21.90
N ALA A 301 -24.31 -6.43 -22.08
CA ALA A 301 -25.20 -7.04 -21.09
C ALA A 301 -24.70 -8.44 -20.69
N GLU A 302 -24.47 -9.31 -21.67
CA GLU A 302 -23.98 -10.66 -21.40
C GLU A 302 -22.61 -10.64 -20.72
N LEU A 303 -21.68 -9.78 -21.17
CA LEU A 303 -20.35 -9.64 -20.55
C LEU A 303 -20.50 -9.27 -19.07
N LEU A 304 -21.24 -8.20 -18.76
CA LEU A 304 -21.45 -7.71 -17.40
C LEU A 304 -22.15 -8.75 -16.51
N TYR A 305 -23.14 -9.48 -17.05
CA TYR A 305 -23.81 -10.56 -16.34
C TYR A 305 -22.82 -11.65 -15.93
N ARG A 306 -21.98 -12.09 -16.87
CA ARG A 306 -21.03 -13.18 -16.68
C ARG A 306 -19.87 -12.80 -15.75
N VAL A 307 -19.44 -11.53 -15.74
CA VAL A 307 -18.23 -11.11 -15.00
C VAL A 307 -18.51 -10.42 -13.66
N ALA A 308 -19.56 -9.61 -13.53
CA ALA A 308 -19.66 -8.65 -12.43
C ALA A 308 -20.97 -8.69 -11.62
N ARG A 309 -21.98 -9.46 -12.04
CA ARG A 309 -23.28 -9.50 -11.34
C ARG A 309 -23.15 -9.95 -9.87
N VAL A 310 -24.08 -9.52 -9.04
CA VAL A 310 -24.29 -10.10 -7.71
C VAL A 310 -25.02 -11.43 -7.88
N ARG A 311 -24.39 -12.53 -7.46
CA ARG A 311 -25.03 -13.85 -7.43
C ARG A 311 -25.88 -14.04 -6.18
N ARG A 312 -25.40 -13.51 -5.05
CA ARG A 312 -26.05 -13.62 -3.75
C ARG A 312 -25.54 -12.55 -2.79
N VAL A 313 -26.41 -12.06 -1.91
CA VAL A 313 -26.04 -11.30 -0.71
C VAL A 313 -26.17 -12.24 0.48
N ILE A 314 -25.13 -12.28 1.32
CA ILE A 314 -25.06 -13.15 2.49
C ILE A 314 -25.19 -12.22 3.71
N PRO A 315 -26.31 -12.26 4.46
CA PRO A 315 -26.50 -11.35 5.59
C PRO A 315 -25.49 -11.65 6.70
N GLY A 316 -24.99 -10.60 7.33
CA GLY A 316 -24.17 -10.73 8.54
C GLY A 316 -24.98 -11.26 9.72
N ASP A 317 -24.34 -11.97 10.65
CA ASP A 317 -24.97 -12.39 11.90
C ASP A 317 -25.19 -11.15 12.80
N PRO A 318 -26.44 -10.78 13.14
CA PRO A 318 -26.70 -9.63 14.01
C PRO A 318 -26.16 -9.81 15.45
N ALA A 319 -25.86 -11.04 15.88
CA ALA A 319 -25.27 -11.31 17.18
C ALA A 319 -23.74 -11.16 17.19
N ASP A 320 -23.09 -11.11 16.02
CA ASP A 320 -21.66 -10.90 15.89
C ASP A 320 -21.37 -9.39 15.81
N PRO A 321 -20.62 -8.79 16.75
CA PRO A 321 -20.21 -7.37 16.65
C PRO A 321 -19.34 -7.08 15.42
N HIS A 322 -18.80 -8.12 14.79
CA HIS A 322 -18.05 -8.06 13.54
C HIS A 322 -18.83 -8.58 12.34
N GLY A 323 -20.13 -8.88 12.50
CA GLY A 323 -21.03 -9.31 11.44
C GLY A 323 -21.23 -8.22 10.39
N TYR A 324 -21.19 -8.61 9.11
CA TYR A 324 -21.46 -7.71 8.00
C TYR A 324 -22.01 -8.48 6.79
N ASP A 325 -22.74 -7.76 5.95
CA ASP A 325 -23.29 -8.32 4.71
C ASP A 325 -22.19 -8.55 3.67
N GLY A 326 -22.01 -9.82 3.31
CA GLY A 326 -21.11 -10.27 2.26
C GLY A 326 -21.80 -10.30 0.88
N VAL A 327 -21.00 -10.19 -0.18
CA VAL A 327 -21.47 -10.28 -1.58
C VAL A 327 -20.73 -11.38 -2.31
N GLU A 328 -21.49 -12.26 -2.95
CA GLU A 328 -20.97 -13.28 -3.85
C GLU A 328 -21.06 -12.80 -5.30
N ARG A 329 -19.93 -12.75 -6.00
CA ARG A 329 -19.82 -12.41 -7.43
C ARG A 329 -19.17 -13.58 -8.20
N PRO A 330 -19.17 -13.58 -9.55
CA PRO A 330 -18.50 -14.60 -10.37
C PRO A 330 -16.98 -14.71 -10.18
N TYR A 331 -16.38 -13.81 -9.40
CA TYR A 331 -14.97 -13.81 -9.07
C TYR A 331 -14.75 -13.74 -7.55
N PRO A 332 -13.61 -14.26 -7.03
CA PRO A 332 -13.29 -14.19 -5.61
C PRO A 332 -12.88 -12.77 -5.18
N ALA A 333 -13.22 -12.40 -3.95
CA ALA A 333 -12.76 -11.18 -3.30
C ALA A 333 -12.49 -11.42 -1.81
N GLY A 334 -11.41 -10.84 -1.29
CA GLY A 334 -11.00 -10.93 0.10
C GLY A 334 -12.11 -10.44 1.05
N GLY A 335 -12.52 -11.31 1.97
CA GLY A 335 -13.56 -10.99 2.94
C GLY A 335 -14.97 -10.82 2.35
N ALA A 336 -15.19 -11.11 1.06
CA ALA A 336 -16.50 -10.93 0.41
C ALA A 336 -17.10 -9.51 0.59
N THR A 337 -16.26 -8.48 0.74
CA THR A 337 -16.67 -7.10 1.02
C THR A 337 -17.31 -6.40 -0.18
N GLY A 338 -17.15 -6.87 -1.41
CA GLY A 338 -17.86 -6.31 -2.57
C GLY A 338 -17.63 -4.81 -2.79
N GLU A 339 -16.39 -4.34 -2.62
CA GLU A 339 -16.02 -2.93 -2.73
C GLU A 339 -15.97 -2.41 -4.18
N LEU A 340 -15.77 -3.31 -5.16
CA LEU A 340 -15.61 -2.92 -6.55
C LEU A 340 -16.95 -2.59 -7.22
N GLU A 341 -17.02 -1.45 -7.91
CA GLU A 341 -18.11 -1.11 -8.84
C GLU A 341 -17.57 -1.01 -10.27
N VAL A 342 -18.47 -1.10 -11.25
CA VAL A 342 -18.11 -1.00 -12.68
C VAL A 342 -18.91 0.13 -13.31
N TYR A 343 -18.20 1.09 -13.87
CA TYR A 343 -18.74 2.18 -14.67
C TYR A 343 -18.39 1.97 -16.14
N LEU A 344 -19.31 2.31 -17.04
CA LEU A 344 -19.13 2.28 -18.48
C LEU A 344 -19.08 3.71 -18.98
N SER A 345 -17.96 4.10 -19.58
CA SER A 345 -17.84 5.28 -20.43
C SER A 345 -18.01 4.84 -21.87
N VAL A 346 -19.22 5.03 -22.40
CA VAL A 346 -19.65 4.59 -23.73
C VAL A 346 -19.37 5.69 -24.73
N VAL A 347 -18.49 5.41 -25.69
CA VAL A 347 -18.18 6.30 -26.82
C VAL A 347 -18.97 5.86 -28.06
N LYS A 348 -18.94 4.55 -28.36
CA LYS A 348 -19.65 3.92 -29.48
C LYS A 348 -20.23 2.58 -29.04
N CYS A 349 -21.54 2.44 -29.10
CA CYS A 349 -22.24 1.19 -28.86
C CYS A 349 -23.52 1.15 -29.70
N VAL A 350 -23.82 0.02 -30.32
CA VAL A 350 -25.11 -0.17 -30.99
C VAL A 350 -26.18 -0.42 -29.93
N GLY A 351 -27.27 0.35 -29.95
CA GLY A 351 -28.38 0.22 -29.01
C GLY A 351 -28.17 0.88 -27.64
N LEU A 352 -27.11 1.68 -27.46
CA LEU A 352 -26.87 2.43 -26.24
C LEU A 352 -26.24 3.80 -26.56
N GLU A 353 -26.85 4.88 -26.06
CA GLU A 353 -26.38 6.24 -26.31
C GLU A 353 -25.01 6.49 -25.64
N PRO A 354 -24.13 7.31 -26.27
CA PRO A 354 -22.88 7.73 -25.65
C PRO A 354 -23.09 8.42 -24.30
N GLY A 355 -22.21 8.15 -23.34
CA GLY A 355 -22.30 8.72 -22.00
C GLY A 355 -21.69 7.83 -20.92
N VAL A 356 -21.98 8.17 -19.66
CA VAL A 356 -21.51 7.44 -18.49
C VAL A 356 -22.65 6.67 -17.84
N TYR A 357 -22.40 5.40 -17.52
CA TYR A 357 -23.36 4.53 -16.86
C TYR A 357 -22.70 3.78 -15.70
N ARG A 358 -23.37 3.69 -14.55
CA ARG A 358 -22.99 2.70 -13.52
C ARG A 358 -23.70 1.39 -13.81
N TYR A 359 -22.99 0.27 -13.74
CA TYR A 359 -23.61 -1.05 -13.74
C TYR A 359 -24.17 -1.39 -12.35
N ASP A 360 -25.50 -1.43 -12.22
CA ASP A 360 -26.20 -1.95 -11.05
C ASP A 360 -26.12 -3.48 -11.10
N ALA A 361 -25.10 -4.02 -10.43
CA ALA A 361 -24.75 -5.44 -10.49
C ALA A 361 -25.81 -6.36 -9.86
N ALA A 362 -26.67 -5.84 -8.97
CA ALA A 362 -27.73 -6.64 -8.34
C ALA A 362 -29.00 -6.66 -9.18
N ALA A 363 -29.39 -5.52 -9.76
CA ALA A 363 -30.55 -5.46 -10.63
C ALA A 363 -30.26 -5.88 -12.08
N HIS A 364 -28.98 -6.01 -12.46
CA HIS A 364 -28.54 -6.18 -13.84
C HIS A 364 -29.06 -5.06 -14.76
N ARG A 365 -28.74 -3.81 -14.40
CA ARG A 365 -29.18 -2.60 -15.11
C ARG A 365 -28.03 -1.63 -15.33
N LEU A 366 -28.14 -0.76 -16.34
CA LEU A 366 -27.31 0.43 -16.46
C LEU A 366 -28.04 1.64 -15.88
N ARG A 367 -27.39 2.33 -14.95
CA ARG A 367 -27.89 3.58 -14.37
C ARG A 367 -27.18 4.73 -15.07
N PRO A 368 -27.88 5.55 -15.88
CA PRO A 368 -27.25 6.67 -16.54
C PRO A 368 -26.82 7.72 -15.51
N ARG A 369 -25.66 8.31 -15.76
CA ARG A 369 -25.12 9.44 -15.01
C ARG A 369 -25.09 10.63 -15.98
N PRO A 370 -26.14 11.49 -15.99
CA PRO A 370 -26.13 12.68 -16.83
C PRO A 370 -25.06 13.67 -16.36
N PHE A 371 -24.48 14.44 -17.28
CA PHE A 371 -23.59 15.54 -16.93
C PHE A 371 -24.43 16.73 -16.42
N GLN A 372 -24.36 16.99 -15.12
CA GLN A 372 -25.14 18.01 -14.41
C GLN A 372 -24.35 19.31 -14.18
N HIS A 373 -23.01 19.23 -14.17
CA HIS A 373 -22.14 20.37 -13.86
C HIS A 373 -21.22 20.74 -15.03
N PRO A 374 -20.88 22.05 -15.16
CA PRO A 374 -19.90 22.50 -16.15
C PRO A 374 -18.57 21.75 -16.03
N GLY A 375 -18.03 21.30 -17.15
CA GLY A 375 -16.74 20.60 -17.23
C GLY A 375 -16.82 19.07 -17.11
N GLU A 376 -17.97 18.48 -16.78
CA GLU A 376 -18.10 17.02 -16.68
C GLU A 376 -18.02 16.33 -18.05
N GLU A 377 -18.57 16.93 -19.10
CA GLU A 377 -18.43 16.45 -20.48
C GLU A 377 -16.97 16.53 -20.98
N ALA A 378 -16.27 17.60 -20.60
CA ALA A 378 -14.83 17.72 -20.86
C ALA A 378 -14.05 16.64 -20.10
N ALA A 379 -14.38 16.38 -18.84
CA ALA A 379 -13.76 15.32 -18.04
C ALA A 379 -14.02 13.91 -18.63
N PHE A 380 -15.21 13.66 -19.20
CA PHE A 380 -15.48 12.44 -19.96
C PHE A 380 -14.52 12.30 -21.16
N SER A 381 -14.32 13.38 -21.91
CA SER A 381 -13.38 13.41 -23.03
C SER A 381 -11.92 13.20 -22.57
N GLU A 382 -11.52 13.78 -21.44
CA GLU A 382 -10.21 13.58 -20.81
C GLU A 382 -10.00 12.11 -20.40
N LEU A 383 -11.00 11.49 -19.77
CA LEU A 383 -10.97 10.08 -19.36
C LEU A 383 -10.80 9.15 -20.57
N VAL A 384 -11.57 9.36 -21.64
CA VAL A 384 -11.43 8.59 -22.89
C VAL A 384 -10.06 8.82 -23.54
N THR A 385 -9.56 10.06 -23.50
CA THR A 385 -8.22 10.41 -24.02
C THR A 385 -7.11 9.71 -23.22
N ALA A 386 -7.24 9.62 -21.89
CA ALA A 386 -6.30 8.89 -21.05
C ALA A 386 -6.26 7.40 -21.41
N ALA A 387 -7.42 6.79 -21.67
CA ALA A 387 -7.50 5.40 -22.12
C ALA A 387 -6.86 5.19 -23.51
N TRP A 388 -7.08 6.10 -24.45
CA TRP A 388 -6.40 6.09 -25.76
C TRP A 388 -4.88 6.16 -25.61
N ARG A 389 -4.37 7.08 -24.77
CA ARG A 389 -2.92 7.20 -24.49
C ARG A 389 -2.33 5.93 -23.86
N ALA A 390 -3.05 5.30 -22.94
CA ALA A 390 -2.63 4.05 -22.29
C ALA A 390 -2.50 2.86 -23.27
N THR A 391 -3.10 2.97 -24.47
CA THR A 391 -2.91 2.00 -25.57
C THR A 391 -1.83 2.41 -26.58
N ALA A 392 -0.89 3.26 -26.17
CA ALA A 392 0.10 3.87 -27.07
C ALA A 392 -0.55 4.58 -28.27
N CYS A 393 -1.72 5.18 -28.05
CA CYS A 393 -2.47 5.93 -29.05
C CYS A 393 -2.95 5.09 -30.25
N THR A 394 -3.06 3.77 -30.11
CA THR A 394 -3.37 2.85 -31.24
C THR A 394 -4.85 2.46 -31.34
N VAL A 395 -5.67 2.74 -30.33
CA VAL A 395 -7.06 2.27 -30.24
C VAL A 395 -8.03 3.43 -30.09
N ASP A 396 -8.96 3.62 -31.02
CA ASP A 396 -10.11 4.49 -30.81
C ASP A 396 -11.14 3.77 -29.89
N PRO A 397 -11.32 4.19 -28.61
CA PRO A 397 -12.14 3.45 -27.65
C PRO A 397 -13.61 3.36 -28.07
N GLN A 398 -14.22 2.17 -27.99
CA GLN A 398 -15.67 2.01 -28.12
C GLN A 398 -16.35 2.14 -26.75
N VAL A 399 -15.93 1.30 -25.80
CA VAL A 399 -16.40 1.35 -24.41
C VAL A 399 -15.20 1.18 -23.48
N LEU A 400 -15.09 2.09 -22.51
CA LEU A 400 -14.16 1.99 -21.40
C LEU A 400 -14.92 1.55 -20.15
N LEU A 401 -14.53 0.41 -19.59
CA LEU A 401 -14.96 -0.02 -18.26
C LEU A 401 -14.00 0.59 -17.23
N THR A 402 -14.51 1.44 -16.35
CA THR A 402 -13.77 1.95 -15.19
C THR A 402 -14.19 1.17 -13.96
N VAL A 403 -13.26 0.43 -13.38
CA VAL A 403 -13.44 -0.28 -12.11
C VAL A 403 -13.10 0.68 -10.99
N THR A 404 -14.07 0.94 -10.12
CA THR A 404 -13.88 1.79 -8.94
C THR A 404 -13.85 0.94 -7.67
N SER A 405 -13.34 1.50 -6.58
CA SER A 405 -13.37 0.85 -5.26
C SER A 405 -14.00 1.78 -4.23
N ARG A 406 -15.10 1.35 -3.62
CA ARG A 406 -15.70 1.97 -2.43
C ARG A 406 -14.82 1.69 -1.23
N PHE A 407 -13.77 2.50 -1.00
CA PHE A 407 -12.69 2.21 -0.05
C PHE A 407 -13.20 1.88 1.36
N GLY A 408 -14.26 2.57 1.80
CA GLY A 408 -14.90 2.32 3.08
C GLY A 408 -15.41 0.88 3.29
N ARG A 409 -15.70 0.10 2.23
CA ARG A 409 -16.12 -1.32 2.32
C ARG A 409 -14.98 -2.27 2.67
N LEU A 410 -13.73 -1.91 2.40
CA LEU A 410 -12.54 -2.70 2.75
C LEU A 410 -11.81 -2.16 3.99
N SER A 411 -11.56 -0.85 4.03
CA SER A 411 -10.69 -0.22 5.03
C SER A 411 -11.26 -0.29 6.45
N TRP A 412 -12.59 -0.39 6.62
CA TRP A 412 -13.18 -0.58 7.94
C TRP A 412 -12.75 -1.91 8.60
N LYS A 413 -12.54 -2.95 7.78
CA LYS A 413 -12.14 -4.29 8.22
C LYS A 413 -10.62 -4.46 8.22
N TYR A 414 -9.95 -3.99 7.18
CA TYR A 414 -8.56 -4.30 6.92
C TYR A 414 -7.63 -3.11 7.17
N SER A 415 -6.58 -3.32 7.98
CA SER A 415 -5.49 -2.36 8.15
C SER A 415 -4.27 -2.76 7.33
N GLN A 416 -3.58 -1.75 6.78
CA GLN A 416 -2.36 -1.84 5.96
C GLN A 416 -2.46 -2.61 4.63
N ILE A 417 -3.43 -3.52 4.49
CA ILE A 417 -3.58 -4.37 3.30
C ILE A 417 -4.82 -4.03 2.46
N ALA A 418 -5.67 -3.10 2.89
CA ALA A 418 -6.95 -2.80 2.22
C ALA A 418 -6.76 -2.46 0.74
N TYR A 419 -5.92 -1.47 0.42
CA TYR A 419 -5.66 -1.08 -0.98
C TYR A 419 -4.91 -2.16 -1.77
N ALA A 420 -4.01 -2.91 -1.12
CA ALA A 420 -3.34 -4.05 -1.75
C ALA A 420 -4.30 -5.20 -2.09
N LEU A 421 -5.38 -5.37 -1.32
CA LEU A 421 -6.46 -6.29 -1.65
C LEU A 421 -7.28 -5.77 -2.83
N THR A 422 -7.66 -4.47 -2.83
CA THR A 422 -8.34 -3.83 -3.97
C THR A 422 -7.62 -4.10 -5.29
N LEU A 423 -6.31 -3.86 -5.37
CA LEU A 423 -5.54 -4.09 -6.60
C LEU A 423 -5.50 -5.57 -7.03
N LYS A 424 -5.44 -6.50 -6.06
CA LYS A 424 -5.56 -7.94 -6.36
C LYS A 424 -6.94 -8.30 -6.92
N HIS A 425 -8.00 -7.70 -6.36
CA HIS A 425 -9.35 -7.93 -6.84
C HIS A 425 -9.56 -7.35 -8.24
N VAL A 426 -8.95 -6.19 -8.56
CA VAL A 426 -8.92 -5.63 -9.92
C VAL A 426 -8.23 -6.60 -10.88
N GLY A 427 -7.07 -7.16 -10.51
CA GLY A 427 -6.38 -8.17 -11.33
C GLY A 427 -7.22 -9.45 -11.57
N VAL A 428 -7.93 -9.90 -10.54
CA VAL A 428 -8.89 -11.02 -10.64
C VAL A 428 -10.04 -10.68 -11.60
N LEU A 429 -10.61 -9.48 -11.50
CA LEU A 429 -11.67 -9.03 -12.39
C LEU A 429 -11.17 -8.85 -13.83
N TYR A 430 -9.97 -8.30 -14.03
CA TYR A 430 -9.33 -8.17 -15.34
C TYR A 430 -9.19 -9.51 -16.04
N GLN A 431 -8.68 -10.53 -15.34
CA GLN A 431 -8.56 -11.85 -15.94
C GLN A 431 -9.94 -12.44 -16.26
N THR A 432 -10.92 -12.23 -15.39
CA THR A 432 -12.32 -12.65 -15.63
C THR A 432 -12.90 -11.98 -16.88
N LEU A 433 -12.70 -10.67 -17.03
CA LEU A 433 -13.07 -9.89 -18.22
C LEU A 433 -12.37 -10.40 -19.47
N TYR A 434 -11.06 -10.63 -19.41
CA TYR A 434 -10.28 -11.15 -20.54
C TYR A 434 -10.80 -12.51 -21.02
N LEU A 435 -11.05 -13.44 -20.10
CA LEU A 435 -11.50 -14.79 -20.44
C LEU A 435 -12.92 -14.77 -21.00
N VAL A 436 -13.85 -14.06 -20.36
CA VAL A 436 -15.23 -13.98 -20.84
C VAL A 436 -15.31 -13.22 -22.16
N ALA A 437 -14.60 -12.10 -22.33
CA ALA A 437 -14.56 -11.38 -23.60
C ALA A 437 -13.94 -12.22 -24.72
N THR A 438 -12.90 -13.02 -24.43
CA THR A 438 -12.32 -13.97 -25.39
C THR A 438 -13.34 -15.05 -25.76
N ALA A 439 -14.00 -15.65 -24.76
CA ALA A 439 -15.07 -16.60 -24.98
C ALA A 439 -16.23 -15.99 -25.79
N MET A 440 -16.55 -14.71 -25.65
CA MET A 440 -17.59 -14.03 -26.45
C MET A 440 -17.11 -13.57 -27.83
N GLY A 441 -15.81 -13.67 -28.15
CA GLY A 441 -15.25 -13.13 -29.38
C GLY A 441 -15.20 -11.61 -29.44
N LEU A 442 -15.11 -10.93 -28.30
CA LEU A 442 -14.91 -9.47 -28.19
C LEU A 442 -13.42 -9.11 -28.22
N ALA A 443 -13.11 -7.81 -28.28
CA ALA A 443 -11.75 -7.27 -28.23
C ALA A 443 -11.43 -6.65 -26.85
N PRO A 444 -10.90 -7.44 -25.90
CA PRO A 444 -10.54 -6.95 -24.57
C PRO A 444 -9.14 -6.32 -24.52
N CYS A 445 -8.98 -5.27 -23.73
CA CYS A 445 -7.67 -4.75 -23.33
C CYS A 445 -7.72 -4.05 -21.96
N GLY A 446 -7.22 -4.72 -20.92
CA GLY A 446 -6.90 -4.09 -19.63
C GLY A 446 -5.79 -3.04 -19.80
N LEU A 447 -5.96 -1.91 -19.12
CA LEU A 447 -5.02 -0.79 -19.11
C LEU A 447 -4.25 -0.75 -17.79
N GLY A 448 -2.98 -0.36 -17.86
CA GLY A 448 -2.08 -0.29 -16.71
C GLY A 448 -2.08 1.06 -15.98
N SER A 449 -2.76 2.07 -16.53
CA SER A 449 -2.83 3.42 -15.99
C SER A 449 -4.18 4.05 -16.28
N GLY A 450 -4.67 4.87 -15.35
CA GLY A 450 -5.87 5.70 -15.49
C GLY A 450 -5.62 7.09 -14.92
N ASP A 451 -6.51 8.02 -15.24
CA ASP A 451 -6.52 9.37 -14.67
C ASP A 451 -7.60 9.45 -13.60
N THR A 452 -7.17 9.37 -12.34
CA THR A 452 -8.06 9.37 -11.16
C THR A 452 -8.94 10.63 -11.09
N ASP A 453 -8.39 11.80 -11.42
CA ASP A 453 -9.09 13.06 -11.31
C ASP A 453 -10.12 13.22 -12.44
N ALA A 454 -9.74 12.86 -13.67
CA ALA A 454 -10.66 12.82 -14.80
C ALA A 454 -11.80 11.82 -14.56
N ALA A 455 -11.47 10.62 -14.05
CA ALA A 455 -12.47 9.62 -13.67
C ALA A 455 -13.40 10.14 -12.58
N ALA A 456 -12.88 10.72 -11.50
CA ALA A 456 -13.71 11.25 -10.42
C ALA A 456 -14.70 12.31 -10.92
N ARG A 457 -14.26 13.26 -11.74
CA ARG A 457 -15.14 14.28 -12.34
C ARG A 457 -16.17 13.66 -13.29
N ALA A 458 -15.73 12.86 -14.25
CA ALA A 458 -16.62 12.25 -15.26
C ALA A 458 -17.67 11.33 -14.63
N LEU A 459 -17.30 10.58 -13.59
CA LEU A 459 -18.17 9.63 -12.89
C LEU A 459 -18.96 10.27 -11.73
N GLY A 460 -18.65 11.51 -11.36
CA GLY A 460 -19.32 12.24 -10.27
C GLY A 460 -18.96 11.70 -8.87
N LEU A 461 -17.72 11.27 -8.69
CA LEU A 461 -17.24 10.61 -7.48
C LEU A 461 -16.43 11.56 -6.58
N ASP A 462 -16.49 11.31 -5.28
CA ASP A 462 -15.49 11.80 -4.34
C ASP A 462 -14.34 10.79 -4.33
N TRP A 463 -13.22 11.16 -4.94
CA TRP A 463 -12.05 10.30 -5.13
C TRP A 463 -11.46 9.76 -3.82
N THR A 464 -11.75 10.40 -2.68
CA THR A 464 -11.27 9.92 -1.37
C THR A 464 -12.15 8.80 -0.79
N ALA A 465 -13.42 8.74 -1.19
CA ALA A 465 -14.38 7.74 -0.73
C ALA A 465 -14.54 6.58 -1.72
N GLU A 466 -14.57 6.90 -3.02
CA GLU A 466 -14.65 5.96 -4.13
C GLU A 466 -13.88 6.49 -5.35
N SER A 467 -12.94 5.71 -5.86
CA SER A 467 -12.07 6.14 -6.96
C SER A 467 -11.81 5.04 -7.97
N SER A 468 -11.37 5.41 -9.18
CA SER A 468 -10.89 4.45 -10.17
C SER A 468 -9.64 3.74 -9.66
N VAL A 469 -9.62 2.42 -9.86
CA VAL A 469 -8.52 1.53 -9.46
C VAL A 469 -8.16 0.54 -10.57
N GLY A 470 -8.82 0.66 -11.72
CA GLY A 470 -8.56 -0.11 -12.92
C GLY A 470 -9.42 0.33 -14.09
N GLU A 471 -8.88 0.20 -15.29
CA GLU A 471 -9.47 0.61 -16.55
C GLU A 471 -9.34 -0.54 -17.56
N PHE A 472 -10.42 -0.84 -18.27
CA PHE A 472 -10.47 -1.95 -19.21
C PHE A 472 -11.27 -1.57 -20.44
N LEU A 473 -10.63 -1.60 -21.61
CA LEU A 473 -11.30 -1.37 -22.87
C LEU A 473 -11.99 -2.63 -23.37
N ILE A 474 -13.20 -2.45 -23.88
CA ILE A 474 -13.93 -3.47 -24.61
C ILE A 474 -14.45 -2.91 -25.93
N GLY A 475 -14.28 -3.68 -27.00
CA GLY A 475 -14.79 -3.34 -28.32
C GLY A 475 -15.15 -4.58 -29.14
N SER A 476 -15.62 -4.36 -30.36
CA SER A 476 -15.85 -5.40 -31.34
C SER A 476 -14.53 -5.98 -31.87
N ARG A 477 -14.46 -7.30 -32.07
CA ARG A 477 -13.27 -7.96 -32.62
C ARG A 477 -13.22 -7.83 -34.14
N PRO A 478 -12.08 -7.41 -34.74
CA PRO A 478 -11.91 -7.39 -36.19
C PRO A 478 -12.02 -8.79 -36.80
N ALA A 479 -12.48 -8.83 -38.06
CA ALA A 479 -12.42 -10.05 -38.86
C ALA A 479 -10.96 -10.55 -38.99
N GLY A 480 -10.75 -11.86 -38.94
CA GLY A 480 -9.43 -12.48 -39.10
C GLY A 480 -8.58 -12.57 -37.83
N VAL A 481 -8.97 -11.95 -36.71
CA VAL A 481 -8.32 -12.17 -35.41
C VAL A 481 -8.95 -13.41 -34.74
N PRO A 482 -8.22 -14.52 -34.54
CA PRO A 482 -8.79 -15.75 -33.99
C PRO A 482 -9.43 -15.53 -32.60
N ARG A 483 -10.61 -16.13 -32.37
CA ARG A 483 -11.33 -16.06 -31.09
C ARG A 483 -10.67 -16.91 -30.01
N THR A 484 -10.25 -18.12 -30.36
CA THR A 484 -9.57 -19.09 -29.49
C THR A 484 -8.33 -19.66 -30.19
N ALA A 485 -7.52 -20.41 -29.45
CA ALA A 485 -6.40 -21.15 -30.01
C ALA A 485 -6.47 -22.63 -29.59
N HIS A 486 -6.20 -23.54 -30.54
CA HIS A 486 -6.06 -24.98 -30.29
C HIS A 486 -4.59 -25.43 -30.15
N GLY A 487 -3.65 -24.48 -30.20
CA GLY A 487 -2.22 -24.71 -30.02
C GLY A 487 -1.52 -23.43 -29.56
N PHE A 488 -0.39 -23.56 -28.88
CA PHE A 488 0.36 -22.46 -28.29
C PHE A 488 1.86 -22.65 -28.49
N ALA A 489 2.61 -21.55 -28.43
CA ALA A 489 4.07 -21.63 -28.44
C ALA A 489 4.55 -22.17 -27.10
N ASP A 490 4.96 -23.44 -27.07
CA ASP A 490 5.60 -24.04 -25.90
C ASP A 490 7.12 -23.80 -25.95
N VAL A 491 7.60 -22.97 -25.04
CA VAL A 491 9.03 -22.62 -24.93
C VAL A 491 9.77 -23.48 -23.91
N VAL A 492 9.09 -24.37 -23.19
CA VAL A 492 9.69 -25.11 -22.06
C VAL A 492 10.85 -25.97 -22.52
N GLU A 493 10.68 -26.74 -23.60
CA GLU A 493 11.75 -27.60 -24.13
C GLU A 493 12.92 -26.79 -24.68
N ALA A 494 12.65 -25.67 -25.38
CA ALA A 494 13.72 -24.77 -25.86
C ALA A 494 14.50 -24.14 -24.70
N ALA A 495 13.80 -23.70 -23.64
CA ALA A 495 14.42 -23.14 -22.45
C ALA A 495 15.27 -24.18 -21.69
N ARG A 496 14.77 -25.43 -21.57
CA ARG A 496 15.52 -26.55 -20.96
C ARG A 496 16.76 -26.92 -21.76
N ALA A 497 16.67 -26.86 -23.08
CA ALA A 497 17.79 -27.16 -23.98
C ALA A 497 18.86 -26.07 -24.03
N GLY A 498 18.63 -24.90 -23.41
CA GLY A 498 19.54 -23.76 -23.47
C GLY A 498 19.68 -23.15 -24.87
N THR A 499 18.84 -23.58 -25.82
CA THR A 499 18.72 -22.95 -27.13
C THR A 499 17.96 -21.65 -26.91
N GLY A 500 18.61 -20.50 -27.15
CA GLY A 500 18.00 -19.19 -26.96
C GLY A 500 16.62 -19.09 -27.62
N PHE A 501 15.73 -18.29 -27.04
CA PHE A 501 14.41 -18.05 -27.60
C PHE A 501 14.56 -17.40 -28.98
N GLY A 502 14.40 -18.18 -30.06
CA GLY A 502 14.37 -17.63 -31.42
C GLY A 502 13.25 -16.58 -31.56
N GLU A 503 13.29 -15.80 -32.65
CA GLU A 503 12.39 -14.68 -32.99
C GLU A 503 10.91 -15.07 -33.22
N ASN A 504 10.34 -15.99 -32.44
CA ASN A 504 8.95 -16.42 -32.55
C ASN A 504 7.96 -15.53 -31.76
N PHE A 505 8.36 -14.31 -31.42
CA PHE A 505 7.50 -13.35 -30.72
C PHE A 505 7.10 -12.21 -31.67
N SER A 506 6.07 -12.46 -32.48
CA SER A 506 5.29 -11.42 -33.19
C SER A 506 3.81 -11.73 -33.08
#